data_AF-A0A2E4IRH9-F1
#
_entry.id   AF-A0A2E4IRH9-F1
#
_cell.length_a   1.000
_cell.length_b   1.000
_cell.length_c   1.000
_cell.angle_alpha   90.00
_cell.angle_beta   90.00
_cell.angle_gamma   90.00
#
_symmetry.space_group_name_H-M   'P 1'
#
loop_
_entity.id
_entity.type
_entity.pdbx_description
1 polymer ?
#
loop_
_entity_poly.entity_id
_entity_poly.type
_entity_poly.pdbx_seq_one_letter_code
_entity_poly.pdbx_strand_id
1 'polypeptide(L)'
;MNSFFEFINHYSVLIFMSLLILILVYLYFRYKSSAYLILIPLVLLVGLAISNPLDKKNNEIEIVASGYFSFDKPTVVEFMSPTCMACVASRPTVSAMKEIYGDRVDFIEIDVRDTENKDKIIKYKIRSTPTFVMFDSDGNESSRFSGIAKSRIMQPNIDAIISN
;
A
#
# COMPACT_ATOMS: atom_id res chain seq x y z
N MET A 1 15.27 -10.30 -16.63
CA MET A 1 14.28 -11.20 -17.26
C MET A 1 12.91 -10.97 -16.60
N ASN A 2 12.46 -9.71 -16.51
CA ASN A 2 11.44 -9.30 -15.52
C ASN A 2 10.22 -8.61 -16.15
N SER A 3 10.40 -7.87 -17.24
CA SER A 3 9.32 -7.12 -17.93
C SER A 3 8.11 -7.98 -18.31
N PHE A 4 8.30 -9.24 -18.71
CA PHE A 4 7.20 -10.15 -19.05
C PHE A 4 6.36 -10.56 -17.83
N PHE A 5 7.00 -10.82 -16.68
CA PHE A 5 6.30 -11.15 -15.44
C PHE A 5 5.59 -9.93 -14.84
N GLU A 6 6.18 -8.73 -14.94
CA GLU A 6 5.54 -7.49 -14.53
C GLU A 6 4.34 -7.16 -15.42
N PHE A 7 4.44 -7.38 -16.74
CA PHE A 7 3.32 -7.26 -17.67
C PHE A 7 2.19 -8.24 -17.34
N ILE A 8 2.49 -9.54 -17.15
CA ILE A 8 1.48 -10.54 -16.76
C ILE A 8 0.81 -10.15 -15.45
N ASN A 9 1.57 -9.69 -14.44
CA ASN A 9 1.00 -9.32 -13.15
C ASN A 9 0.07 -8.10 -13.27
N HIS A 10 0.50 -7.06 -13.99
CA HIS A 10 -0.27 -5.82 -14.19
C HIS A 10 -1.56 -6.04 -15.01
N TYR A 11 -1.51 -6.86 -16.05
CA TYR A 11 -2.66 -7.17 -16.92
C TYR A 11 -3.43 -8.44 -16.50
N SER A 12 -3.03 -9.11 -15.41
CA SER A 12 -3.58 -10.40 -14.95
C SER A 12 -5.10 -10.41 -14.89
N VAL A 13 -5.69 -9.42 -14.22
CA VAL A 13 -7.15 -9.29 -14.06
C VAL A 13 -7.86 -9.20 -15.41
N LEU A 14 -7.35 -8.39 -16.35
CA LEU A 14 -7.94 -8.23 -17.68
C LEU A 14 -7.81 -9.50 -18.54
N ILE A 15 -6.70 -10.24 -18.38
CA ILE A 15 -6.48 -11.54 -19.05
C ILE A 15 -7.46 -12.59 -18.48
N PHE A 16 -7.62 -12.69 -17.16
CA PHE A 16 -8.59 -13.61 -16.56
C PHE A 16 -10.04 -13.28 -16.94
N MET A 17 -10.39 -11.99 -16.95
CA MET A 17 -11.72 -11.52 -17.34
C MET A 17 -12.06 -11.84 -18.79
N SER A 18 -11.14 -11.60 -19.73
CA SER A 18 -11.36 -11.92 -21.14
C SER A 18 -11.48 -13.43 -21.39
N LEU A 19 -10.66 -14.26 -20.73
CA LEU A 19 -10.81 -15.73 -20.78
C LEU A 19 -12.15 -16.21 -20.22
N LEU A 20 -12.61 -15.65 -19.09
CA LEU A 20 -13.88 -16.01 -18.48
C LEU A 20 -15.08 -15.66 -19.38
N ILE A 21 -15.05 -14.50 -20.04
CA ILE A 21 -16.07 -14.09 -21.01
C ILE A 21 -16.09 -15.05 -22.21
N LEU A 22 -14.94 -15.43 -22.76
CA LEU A 22 -14.84 -16.41 -23.86
C LEU A 22 -15.43 -17.77 -23.47
N ILE A 23 -15.18 -18.24 -22.24
CA ILE A 23 -15.75 -19.47 -21.69
C ILE A 23 -17.28 -19.38 -21.57
N LEU A 24 -17.83 -18.27 -21.05
CA LEU A 24 -19.28 -18.06 -20.95
C LEU A 24 -19.96 -18.03 -22.33
N VAL A 25 -19.34 -17.38 -23.32
CA VAL A 25 -19.83 -17.38 -24.71
C VAL A 25 -19.78 -18.79 -25.32
N TYR A 26 -18.70 -19.54 -25.10
CA TYR A 26 -18.61 -20.94 -25.53
C TYR A 26 -19.71 -21.82 -24.91
N LEU A 27 -19.96 -21.67 -23.60
CA LEU A 27 -21.02 -22.41 -22.89
C LEU A 27 -22.42 -22.04 -23.41
N TYR A 28 -22.67 -20.76 -23.72
CA TYR A 28 -23.90 -20.33 -24.39
C TYR A 28 -24.11 -21.07 -25.71
N PHE A 29 -23.12 -21.14 -26.60
CA PHE A 29 -23.24 -21.90 -27.85
C PHE A 29 -23.36 -23.41 -27.64
N ARG A 30 -22.68 -23.98 -26.63
CA ARG A 30 -22.65 -25.42 -26.37
C ARG A 30 -23.95 -25.97 -25.76
N TYR A 31 -24.62 -25.18 -24.93
CA TYR A 31 -25.82 -25.58 -24.16
C TYR A 31 -27.09 -24.79 -24.52
N LYS A 32 -26.98 -23.75 -25.35
CA LYS A 32 -28.09 -22.92 -25.86
C LYS A 32 -28.94 -22.23 -24.78
N SER A 33 -28.41 -22.13 -23.55
CA SER A 33 -29.08 -21.50 -22.41
C SER A 33 -28.70 -20.02 -22.30
N SER A 34 -29.69 -19.13 -22.29
CA SER A 34 -29.51 -17.69 -22.14
C SER A 34 -28.93 -17.27 -20.79
N ALA A 35 -28.96 -18.14 -19.77
CA ALA A 35 -28.44 -17.87 -18.43
C ALA A 35 -26.95 -17.45 -18.45
N TYR A 36 -26.14 -18.00 -19.37
CA TYR A 36 -24.71 -17.66 -19.48
C TYR A 36 -24.48 -16.22 -19.95
N LEU A 37 -25.39 -15.63 -20.74
CA LEU A 37 -25.30 -14.23 -21.18
C LEU A 37 -25.60 -13.25 -20.03
N ILE A 38 -26.45 -13.66 -19.08
CA ILE A 38 -26.82 -12.87 -17.89
C ILE A 38 -25.65 -12.78 -16.89
N LEU A 39 -24.74 -13.75 -16.90
CA LEU A 39 -23.54 -13.75 -16.04
C LEU A 39 -22.44 -12.79 -16.52
N ILE A 40 -22.41 -12.41 -17.81
CA ILE A 40 -21.40 -11.50 -18.37
C ILE A 40 -21.42 -10.11 -17.70
N PRO A 41 -22.56 -9.39 -17.56
CA PRO A 41 -22.59 -8.09 -16.88
C PRO A 41 -22.27 -8.20 -15.38
N LEU A 42 -22.60 -9.32 -14.71
CA LEU A 42 -22.21 -9.57 -13.32
C LEU A 42 -20.69 -9.69 -13.18
N VAL A 43 -20.06 -10.48 -14.07
CA VAL A 43 -18.61 -10.63 -14.15
C VAL A 43 -17.95 -9.27 -14.40
N LEU A 44 -18.44 -8.49 -15.36
CA LEU A 44 -17.94 -7.14 -15.65
C LEU A 44 -18.07 -6.18 -14.46
N LEU A 45 -19.19 -6.21 -13.71
CA LEU A 45 -19.36 -5.42 -12.49
C LEU A 45 -18.35 -5.78 -11.40
N VAL A 46 -18.11 -7.07 -11.17
CA VAL A 46 -17.10 -7.55 -10.22
C VAL A 46 -15.69 -7.16 -10.68
N GLY A 47 -15.39 -7.30 -11.97
CA GLY A 47 -14.13 -6.84 -12.55
C GLY A 47 -13.89 -5.34 -12.35
N LEU A 48 -14.92 -4.51 -12.56
CA LEU A 48 -14.87 -3.06 -12.32
C LEU A 48 -14.73 -2.70 -10.84
N ALA A 49 -15.36 -3.46 -9.94
CA ALA A 49 -15.22 -3.29 -8.50
C ALA A 49 -13.85 -3.73 -7.95
N ILE A 50 -13.12 -4.59 -8.69
CA ILE A 50 -11.73 -4.97 -8.39
C ILE A 50 -10.74 -3.99 -9.04
N SER A 51 -11.04 -3.49 -10.24
CA SER A 51 -10.16 -2.53 -10.95
C SER A 51 -10.26 -1.11 -10.41
N ASN A 52 -11.40 -0.74 -9.81
CA ASN A 52 -11.49 0.43 -8.94
C ASN A 52 -11.00 0.02 -7.55
N PRO A 53 -9.80 0.43 -7.11
CA PRO A 53 -9.38 0.19 -5.74
C PRO A 53 -10.29 0.99 -4.81
N LEU A 54 -11.25 0.30 -4.20
CA LEU A 54 -11.88 0.77 -2.98
C LEU A 54 -10.76 0.97 -1.95
N ASP A 55 -10.53 2.25 -1.66
CA ASP A 55 -9.49 2.79 -0.79
C ASP A 55 -8.03 2.74 -1.30
N LYS A 56 -7.79 3.39 -2.46
CA LYS A 56 -6.54 4.16 -2.69
C LYS A 56 -6.71 5.64 -2.33
N LYS A 57 -7.48 5.95 -1.29
CA LYS A 57 -7.45 7.29 -0.66
C LYS A 57 -6.09 7.44 0.05
N ASN A 58 -5.67 8.66 0.35
CA ASN A 58 -4.41 8.97 1.08
C ASN A 58 -3.10 8.81 0.29
N ASN A 59 -3.08 9.11 -1.02
CA ASN A 59 -1.83 9.38 -1.76
C ASN A 59 -1.64 10.88 -2.11
N GLU A 60 -2.52 11.76 -1.63
CA GLU A 60 -2.65 13.12 -2.19
C GLU A 60 -2.63 14.27 -1.16
N ILE A 61 -2.39 14.03 0.14
CA ILE A 61 -2.09 15.13 1.10
C ILE A 61 -0.57 15.36 1.14
N GLU A 62 -0.11 15.84 -0.01
CA GLU A 62 0.99 16.79 -0.22
C GLU A 62 1.80 17.22 1.02
N ILE A 63 2.88 16.49 1.33
CA ILE A 63 4.24 17.04 1.16
C ILE A 63 4.71 18.24 2.05
N VAL A 64 3.91 18.96 2.85
CA VAL A 64 4.21 20.30 3.41
C VAL A 64 5.66 20.56 3.96
N ALA A 65 6.07 19.97 5.08
CA ALA A 65 7.02 20.64 6.00
C ALA A 65 8.52 20.61 5.65
N SER A 66 8.92 19.92 4.58
CA SER A 66 10.20 20.19 3.88
C SER A 66 10.04 20.28 2.37
N GLY A 67 8.78 20.36 1.91
CA GLY A 67 8.40 19.91 0.58
C GLY A 67 8.57 18.39 0.42
N TYR A 68 8.34 17.57 1.48
CA TYR A 68 8.22 16.11 1.36
C TYR A 68 7.12 15.39 2.18
N PHE A 69 6.68 15.86 3.37
CA PHE A 69 5.54 15.27 4.13
C PHE A 69 4.73 16.32 4.90
N SER A 70 3.43 16.05 5.10
CA SER A 70 2.55 16.85 5.96
C SER A 70 2.42 16.28 7.37
N PHE A 71 2.27 17.19 8.32
CA PHE A 71 2.12 16.91 9.75
C PHE A 71 0.92 17.70 10.29
N ASP A 72 -0.27 17.49 9.72
CA ASP A 72 -1.54 17.92 10.35
C ASP A 72 -1.85 17.06 11.61
N LYS A 73 -1.13 15.94 11.73
CA LYS A 73 -1.12 14.98 12.83
C LYS A 73 0.32 14.46 13.03
N PRO A 74 0.62 13.81 14.16
CA PRO A 74 1.80 12.97 14.30
C PRO A 74 1.84 11.89 13.20
N THR A 75 3.02 11.58 12.68
CA THR A 75 3.15 10.75 11.47
C THR A 75 4.23 9.68 11.61
N VAL A 76 3.91 8.45 11.24
CA VAL A 76 4.85 7.33 11.09
C VAL A 76 5.17 7.12 9.61
N VAL A 77 6.43 7.34 9.23
CA VAL A 77 6.93 7.10 7.87
C VAL A 77 7.70 5.79 7.82
N GLU A 78 7.22 4.82 7.05
CA GLU A 78 7.89 3.54 6.77
C GLU A 78 8.60 3.60 5.40
N PHE A 79 9.93 3.62 5.41
CA PHE A 79 10.75 3.38 4.22
C PHE A 79 10.90 1.87 4.03
N MET A 80 10.26 1.32 3.00
CA MET A 80 10.06 -0.11 2.79
C MET A 80 10.39 -0.55 1.36
N SER A 81 10.24 -1.85 1.09
CA SER A 81 10.12 -2.35 -0.29
C SER A 81 9.22 -3.58 -0.32
N PRO A 82 8.32 -3.72 -1.32
CA PRO A 82 7.39 -4.84 -1.39
C PRO A 82 8.08 -6.21 -1.56
N THR A 83 9.32 -6.22 -2.06
CA THR A 83 10.13 -7.44 -2.22
C THR A 83 11.04 -7.75 -1.02
N CYS A 84 11.00 -6.94 0.05
CA CYS A 84 11.80 -7.16 1.25
C CYS A 84 11.05 -8.05 2.26
N MET A 85 11.61 -9.23 2.56
CA MET A 85 11.01 -10.19 3.50
C MET A 85 10.78 -9.60 4.91
N ALA A 86 11.67 -8.71 5.36
CA ALA A 86 11.51 -8.02 6.65
C ALA A 86 10.36 -7.00 6.63
N CYS A 87 10.05 -6.38 5.48
CA CYS A 87 8.88 -5.52 5.32
C CYS A 87 7.60 -6.38 5.33
N VAL A 88 7.59 -7.51 4.61
CA VAL A 88 6.45 -8.47 4.64
C VAL A 88 6.18 -8.97 6.07
N ALA A 89 7.23 -9.30 6.84
CA ALA A 89 7.10 -9.70 8.24
C ALA A 89 6.64 -8.57 9.18
N SER A 90 6.80 -7.31 8.78
CA SER A 90 6.38 -6.14 9.56
C SER A 90 4.89 -5.80 9.39
N ARG A 91 4.30 -6.18 8.23
CA ARG A 91 2.91 -5.85 7.88
C ARG A 91 1.88 -6.13 8.98
N PRO A 92 1.85 -7.29 9.66
CA PRO A 92 0.85 -7.55 10.70
C PRO A 92 0.94 -6.57 11.87
N THR A 93 2.16 -6.22 12.29
CA THR A 93 2.38 -5.22 13.35
C THR A 93 1.97 -3.83 12.88
N VAL A 94 2.37 -3.42 11.68
CA VAL A 94 2.02 -2.10 11.12
C VAL A 94 0.51 -1.97 10.93
N SER A 95 -0.18 -3.00 10.45
CA SER A 95 -1.65 -3.04 10.35
C SER A 95 -2.32 -2.88 11.70
N ALA A 96 -1.86 -3.59 12.74
CA ALA A 96 -2.38 -3.43 14.10
C ALA A 96 -2.13 -2.02 14.67
N MET A 97 -1.00 -1.37 14.34
CA MET A 97 -0.77 0.03 14.73
C MET A 97 -1.73 0.98 13.98
N LYS A 98 -1.95 0.77 12.67
CA LYS A 98 -2.93 1.55 11.89
C LYS A 98 -4.35 1.40 12.44
N GLU A 99 -4.75 0.21 12.88
CA GLU A 99 -6.05 -0.05 13.50
C GLU A 99 -6.23 0.67 14.86
N ILE A 100 -5.19 0.72 15.70
CA ILE A 100 -5.26 1.32 17.04
C ILE A 100 -5.09 2.85 17.01
N TYR A 101 -4.33 3.39 16.04
CA TYR A 101 -3.88 4.78 16.04
C TYR A 101 -4.29 5.60 14.80
N GLY A 102 -4.82 5.00 13.74
CA GLY A 102 -5.04 5.66 12.44
C GLY A 102 -5.94 6.91 12.45
N ASP A 103 -6.84 7.05 13.44
CA ASP A 103 -7.62 8.28 13.62
C ASP A 103 -6.73 9.46 14.05
N ARG A 104 -5.68 9.19 14.84
CA ARG A 104 -4.82 10.17 15.53
C ARG A 104 -3.42 10.31 14.91
N VAL A 105 -2.98 9.33 14.13
CA VAL A 105 -1.61 9.23 13.59
C VAL A 105 -1.68 8.81 12.14
N ASP A 106 -1.02 9.56 11.27
CA ASP A 106 -0.92 9.23 9.85
C ASP A 106 0.21 8.24 9.60
N PHE A 107 0.00 7.30 8.67
CA PHE A 107 0.99 6.27 8.31
C PHE A 107 1.33 6.34 6.83
N ILE A 108 2.56 6.72 6.51
CA ILE A 108 3.05 6.92 5.13
C ILE A 108 4.03 5.79 4.78
N GLU A 109 3.81 5.12 3.66
CA GLU A 109 4.74 4.10 3.12
C GLU A 109 5.52 4.66 1.93
N ILE A 110 6.83 4.38 1.87
CA ILE A 110 7.75 4.87 0.83
C ILE A 110 8.53 3.67 0.27
N ASP A 111 8.24 3.25 -0.97
CA ASP A 111 9.08 2.24 -1.64
C ASP A 111 10.45 2.88 -1.97
N VAL A 112 11.50 2.34 -1.38
CA VAL A 112 12.89 2.79 -1.60
C VAL A 112 13.40 2.44 -3.01
N ARG A 113 12.67 1.60 -3.76
CA ARG A 113 12.97 1.28 -5.16
C ARG A 113 12.45 2.35 -6.13
N ASP A 114 11.51 3.18 -5.70
CA ASP A 114 10.95 4.24 -6.52
C ASP A 114 11.99 5.36 -6.70
N THR A 115 12.22 5.74 -7.95
CA THR A 115 13.16 6.81 -8.29
C THR A 115 12.73 8.19 -7.81
N GLU A 116 11.42 8.44 -7.65
CA GLU A 116 10.85 9.70 -7.13
C GLU A 116 11.07 9.88 -5.62
N ASN A 117 11.49 8.81 -4.92
CA ASN A 117 11.79 8.82 -3.49
C ASN A 117 13.28 8.98 -3.17
N LYS A 118 14.17 9.05 -4.17
CA LYS A 118 15.63 9.16 -3.99
C LYS A 118 16.03 10.31 -3.07
N ASP A 119 15.48 11.50 -3.27
CA ASP A 119 15.84 12.66 -2.45
C ASP A 119 15.42 12.50 -1.00
N LYS A 120 14.25 11.86 -0.75
CA LYS A 120 13.76 11.50 0.58
C LYS A 120 14.70 10.48 1.25
N ILE A 121 15.09 9.42 0.53
CA ILE A 121 16.01 8.36 1.00
C ILE A 121 17.37 8.96 1.40
N ILE A 122 17.91 9.86 0.58
CA ILE A 122 19.18 10.55 0.83
C ILE A 122 19.05 11.51 2.03
N LYS A 123 18.01 12.35 2.06
CA LYS A 123 17.72 13.32 3.13
C LYS A 123 17.62 12.66 4.51
N TYR A 124 16.83 11.59 4.61
CA TYR A 124 16.62 10.83 5.85
C TYR A 124 17.67 9.73 6.09
N LYS A 125 18.72 9.68 5.25
CA LYS A 125 19.90 8.80 5.37
C LYS A 125 19.51 7.33 5.56
N ILE A 126 18.51 6.87 4.80
CA ILE A 126 17.97 5.51 4.91
C ILE A 126 18.98 4.51 4.35
N ARG A 127 19.34 3.50 5.15
CA ARG A 127 20.40 2.52 4.84
C ARG A 127 19.93 1.07 4.76
N SER A 128 18.71 0.80 5.22
CA SER A 128 18.11 -0.54 5.26
C SER A 128 16.59 -0.42 5.19
N THR A 129 15.89 -1.53 4.94
CA THR A 129 14.43 -1.60 4.99
C THR A 129 13.96 -2.80 5.83
N PRO A 130 12.81 -2.68 6.54
CA PRO A 130 12.07 -1.44 6.75
C PRO A 130 12.84 -0.51 7.71
N THR A 131 12.68 0.80 7.53
CA THR A 131 13.08 1.83 8.50
C THR A 131 11.87 2.70 8.79
N PHE A 132 11.54 2.83 10.07
CA PHE A 132 10.46 3.66 10.57
C PHE A 132 11.06 4.95 11.13
N VAL A 133 10.52 6.09 10.70
CA VAL A 133 10.86 7.42 11.20
C VAL A 133 9.55 8.07 11.65
N MET A 134 9.53 8.59 12.89
CA MET A 134 8.31 9.07 13.54
C MET A 134 8.43 10.55 13.88
N PHE A 135 7.40 11.30 13.53
CA PHE A 135 7.32 12.74 13.70
C PHE A 135 6.14 13.10 14.59
N ASP A 136 6.31 14.13 15.43
CA ASP A 136 5.19 14.80 16.08
C ASP A 136 4.42 15.69 15.08
N SER A 137 3.33 16.33 15.52
CA SER A 137 2.53 17.23 14.67
C SER A 137 3.27 18.50 14.25
N ASP A 138 4.35 18.88 14.94
CA ASP A 138 5.21 19.99 14.53
C ASP A 138 6.24 19.57 13.45
N GLY A 139 6.27 18.28 13.09
CA GLY A 139 7.18 17.72 12.10
C GLY A 139 8.59 17.43 12.61
N ASN A 140 8.82 17.41 13.93
CA ASN A 140 10.12 17.07 14.51
C ASN A 140 10.30 15.55 14.56
N GLU A 141 11.47 15.06 14.14
CA GLU A 141 11.80 13.63 14.24
C GLU A 141 12.02 13.25 15.72
N SER A 142 11.02 12.59 16.32
CA SER A 142 11.01 12.16 17.72
C SER A 142 11.71 10.82 17.91
N SER A 143 11.49 9.87 17.00
CA SER A 143 12.15 8.55 17.08
C SER A 143 12.34 7.89 15.71
N ARG A 144 13.31 6.97 15.64
CA ARG A 144 13.55 6.14 14.44
C ARG A 144 14.06 4.76 14.82
N PHE A 145 13.70 3.74 14.04
CA PHE A 145 14.32 2.41 14.15
C PHE A 145 14.29 1.67 12.80
N SER A 146 15.14 0.65 12.67
CA SER A 146 15.21 -0.18 11.45
C SER A 146 15.10 -1.66 11.79
N GLY A 147 14.58 -2.45 10.85
CA GLY A 147 14.30 -3.88 11.03
C GLY A 147 12.84 -4.16 11.38
N ILE A 148 12.51 -5.45 11.52
CA ILE A 148 11.12 -5.93 11.61
C ILE A 148 10.34 -5.20 12.72
N ALA A 149 9.18 -4.65 12.37
CA ALA A 149 8.26 -4.00 13.27
C ALA A 149 7.87 -4.91 14.45
N LYS A 150 7.90 -4.36 15.67
CA LYS A 150 7.48 -5.05 16.89
C LYS A 150 6.66 -4.10 17.74
N SER A 151 5.50 -4.53 18.23
CA SER A 151 4.60 -3.68 19.02
C SER A 151 5.29 -3.05 20.24
N ARG A 152 6.17 -3.80 20.93
CA ARG A 152 6.94 -3.28 22.08
C ARG A 152 7.90 -2.11 21.78
N ILE A 153 8.16 -1.84 20.51
CA ILE A 153 8.98 -0.72 20.03
C ILE A 153 8.07 0.33 19.39
N MET A 154 7.11 -0.08 18.56
CA MET A 154 6.21 0.86 17.88
C MET A 154 5.26 1.59 18.84
N GLN A 155 4.57 0.87 19.74
CA GLN A 155 3.58 1.46 20.64
C GLN A 155 4.16 2.61 21.48
N PRO A 156 5.23 2.43 22.29
CA PRO A 156 5.74 3.53 23.12
C PRO A 156 6.29 4.71 22.29
N ASN A 157 6.80 4.47 21.09
CA ASN A 157 7.24 5.53 20.19
C ASN A 157 6.07 6.29 19.55
N ILE A 158 4.96 5.60 19.24
CA ILE A 158 3.72 6.21 18.74
C ILE A 158 3.03 6.99 19.85
N ASP A 159 2.95 6.43 21.05
CA ASP A 159 2.39 7.11 22.22
C ASP A 159 3.17 8.42 22.53
N ALA A 160 4.50 8.40 22.37
CA ALA A 160 5.34 9.58 22.55
C ALA A 160 5.04 10.71 21.54
N ILE A 161 4.89 10.41 20.24
CA ILE A 161 4.57 11.44 19.22
C ILE A 161 3.14 11.98 19.33
N ILE A 162 2.23 11.30 20.02
CA ILE A 162 0.87 11.78 20.33
C ILE A 162 0.87 12.71 21.56
N SER A 163 1.89 12.62 22.42
CA SER A 163 1.95 13.33 23.71
C SER A 163 2.69 14.67 23.69
N ASN A 164 3.36 14.99 22.59
CA ASN A 164 3.94 16.31 22.30
C ASN A 164 2.94 17.15 21.50
#